data_AF-X1LKA7-F1
#
_entry.id   AF-X1LKA7-F1
#
_cell.length_a   1.000
_cell.length_b   1.000
_cell.length_c   1.000
_cell.angle_alpha   90.00
_cell.angle_beta   90.00
_cell.angle_gamma   90.00
#
_symmetry.space_group_name_H-M   'P 1'
#
loop_
_entity.id
_entity.type
_entity.pdbx_description
1 polymer ?
#
loop_
_entity_poly.entity_id
_entity_poly.type
_entity_poly.pdbx_seq_one_letter_code
_entity_poly.pdbx_strand_id
1 'polypeptide(L)'
;PEKKIWRNLYISTWYLEKYLLKTTIKIIAIKEVGEETSQDLTNYFRNLENLKKVSKEKLIEIRDIGPETAESIYNWFSFLPS
;
A
#
# COMPACT_ATOMS: atom_id res chain seq x y z
N PRO A 1 8.26 -9.86 -30.67
CA PRO A 1 8.73 -8.52 -30.22
C PRO A 1 8.09 -8.10 -28.88
N GLU A 2 6.75 -8.06 -28.78
CA GLU A 2 6.02 -7.72 -27.55
C GLU A 2 6.34 -8.65 -26.37
N LYS A 3 6.29 -9.97 -26.55
CA LYS A 3 6.51 -10.95 -25.47
C LYS A 3 7.89 -10.86 -24.79
N LYS A 4 8.90 -10.25 -25.43
CA LYS A 4 10.25 -10.04 -24.88
C LYS A 4 10.36 -8.74 -24.06
N ILE A 5 9.51 -7.75 -24.35
CA ILE A 5 9.41 -6.49 -23.60
C ILE A 5 8.61 -6.70 -22.31
N TRP A 6 7.48 -7.41 -22.38
CA TRP A 6 6.66 -7.76 -21.20
C TRP A 6 7.45 -8.56 -20.16
N ARG A 7 8.34 -9.45 -20.61
CA ARG A 7 9.20 -10.26 -19.73
C ARG A 7 10.34 -9.46 -19.08
N ASN A 8 10.89 -8.45 -19.76
CA ASN A 8 11.93 -7.58 -19.21
C ASN A 8 11.35 -6.48 -18.29
N LEU A 9 10.12 -6.00 -18.53
CA LEU A 9 9.38 -5.09 -17.64
C LEU A 9 8.92 -5.83 -16.36
N TYR A 10 8.32 -7.00 -16.51
CA TYR A 10 7.85 -7.86 -15.42
C TYR A 10 8.97 -8.30 -14.45
N ILE A 11 10.20 -8.52 -14.94
CA ILE A 11 11.33 -8.95 -14.10
C ILE A 11 12.03 -7.76 -13.41
N SER A 12 12.04 -6.57 -14.02
CA SER A 12 12.66 -5.37 -13.43
C SER A 12 11.73 -4.61 -12.46
N THR A 13 10.40 -4.62 -12.67
CA THR A 13 9.40 -4.18 -11.67
C THR A 13 9.41 -5.10 -10.45
N TRP A 14 9.40 -6.41 -10.66
CA TRP A 14 9.45 -7.43 -9.61
C TRP A 14 10.71 -7.36 -8.72
N TYR A 15 11.84 -6.89 -9.25
CA TYR A 15 13.12 -6.73 -8.50
C TYR A 15 13.26 -5.38 -7.78
N LEU A 16 12.67 -4.29 -8.29
CA LEU A 16 12.66 -2.98 -7.64
C LEU A 16 11.60 -2.88 -6.53
N GLU A 17 10.44 -3.55 -6.72
CA GLU A 17 9.38 -3.75 -5.72
C GLU A 17 9.85 -4.52 -4.48
N LYS A 18 10.79 -5.46 -4.65
CA LYS A 18 11.29 -6.31 -3.55
C LYS A 18 12.29 -5.58 -2.63
N TYR A 19 12.99 -4.55 -3.12
CA TYR A 19 14.20 -4.02 -2.45
C TYR A 19 14.17 -2.52 -2.07
N LEU A 20 13.34 -1.66 -2.66
CA LEU A 20 13.46 -0.21 -2.42
C LEU A 20 12.41 0.40 -1.45
N LEU A 21 11.28 -0.27 -1.16
CA LEU A 21 10.05 0.38 -0.68
C LEU A 21 9.41 -0.30 0.55
N LYS A 22 10.16 -0.51 1.63
CA LYS A 22 9.76 -1.49 2.66
C LYS A 22 8.49 -1.18 3.47
N THR A 23 7.97 0.05 3.49
CA THR A 23 6.62 0.32 4.06
C THR A 23 6.01 1.59 3.49
N THR A 24 6.79 2.67 3.44
CA THR A 24 6.30 4.01 3.05
C THR A 24 5.72 4.01 1.64
N ILE A 25 6.50 3.73 0.58
CA ILE A 25 5.90 3.84 -0.77
C ILE A 25 4.91 2.70 -1.12
N LYS A 26 4.85 1.59 -0.35
CA LYS A 26 3.75 0.62 -0.49
C LYS A 26 2.39 1.23 -0.15
N ILE A 27 2.35 2.15 0.80
CA ILE A 27 1.12 2.83 1.23
C ILE A 27 0.80 4.01 0.30
N ILE A 28 1.81 4.72 -0.23
CA ILE A 28 1.65 5.80 -1.23
C ILE A 28 1.01 5.30 -2.53
N ALA A 29 1.13 4.01 -2.87
CA ALA A 29 0.51 3.44 -4.07
C ALA A 29 -1.03 3.30 -3.95
N ILE A 30 -1.60 3.52 -2.77
CA ILE A 30 -3.03 3.45 -2.52
C ILE A 30 -3.68 4.77 -3.01
N LYS A 31 -4.74 4.65 -3.80
CA LYS A 31 -5.51 5.82 -4.25
C LYS A 31 -5.96 6.66 -3.05
N GLU A 32 -5.89 7.99 -3.15
CA GLU A 32 -6.18 8.96 -2.07
C GLU A 32 -5.18 8.96 -0.90
N VAL A 33 -4.05 8.23 -1.00
CA VAL A 33 -3.01 8.21 0.05
C VAL A 33 -1.77 8.95 -0.42
N GLY A 34 -1.59 10.16 0.14
CA GLY A 34 -0.39 10.97 -0.06
C GLY A 34 0.76 10.57 0.87
N GLU A 35 1.89 11.28 0.74
CA GLU A 35 3.10 11.02 1.53
C GLU A 35 2.88 11.23 3.04
N GLU A 36 2.13 12.27 3.42
CA GLU A 36 1.79 12.57 4.82
C GLU A 36 0.90 11.47 5.44
N THR A 37 -0.20 11.11 4.77
CA THR A 37 -1.08 10.01 5.19
C THR A 37 -0.33 8.68 5.27
N SER A 38 0.59 8.44 4.33
CA SER A 38 1.45 7.25 4.36
C SER A 38 2.39 7.24 5.58
N GLN A 39 2.96 8.39 5.93
CA GLN A 39 3.81 8.54 7.10
C GLN A 39 3.02 8.29 8.38
N ASP A 40 1.80 8.83 8.48
CA ASP A 40 0.91 8.65 9.63
C ASP A 40 0.49 7.21 9.81
N LEU A 41 0.11 6.52 8.72
CA LEU A 41 -0.21 5.09 8.75
C LEU A 41 1.01 4.25 9.18
N THR A 42 2.20 4.57 8.68
CA THR A 42 3.44 3.88 9.07
C THR A 42 3.74 4.06 10.56
N ASN A 43 3.58 5.29 11.06
CA ASN A 43 3.80 5.64 12.47
C ASN A 43 2.77 4.97 13.39
N TYR A 44 1.51 4.92 12.98
CA TYR A 44 0.40 4.37 13.76
C TYR A 44 0.49 2.85 13.90
N PHE A 45 0.65 2.12 12.79
CA PHE A 45 0.58 0.66 12.80
C PHE A 45 1.91 -0.02 13.14
N ARG A 46 3.04 0.70 13.05
CA ARG A 46 4.43 0.27 13.32
C ARG A 46 4.96 -0.89 12.48
N ASN A 47 4.07 -1.74 11.96
CA ASN A 47 4.35 -2.80 11.02
C ASN A 47 3.18 -2.98 10.05
N LEU A 48 3.47 -3.52 8.87
CA LEU A 48 2.51 -3.70 7.78
C LEU A 48 1.45 -4.76 8.10
N GLU A 49 1.77 -5.75 8.93
CA GLU A 49 0.85 -6.85 9.28
C GLU A 49 -0.31 -6.37 10.15
N ASN A 50 -0.09 -5.38 11.00
CA ASN A 50 -1.14 -4.72 11.78
C ASN A 50 -2.08 -3.92 10.86
N LEU A 51 -1.51 -3.21 9.89
CA LEU A 51 -2.27 -2.46 8.89
C LEU A 51 -3.09 -3.37 7.96
N LYS A 52 -2.60 -4.59 7.66
CA LYS A 52 -3.38 -5.58 6.90
C LYS A 52 -4.61 -6.12 7.64
N LYS A 53 -4.58 -6.12 8.98
CA LYS A 53 -5.62 -6.76 9.83
C LYS A 53 -6.63 -5.77 10.39
N VAL A 54 -6.41 -4.48 10.20
CA VAL A 54 -7.30 -3.44 10.74
C VAL A 54 -8.62 -3.39 9.96
N SER A 55 -9.72 -3.14 10.67
CA SER A 55 -11.02 -2.98 10.02
C SER A 55 -11.16 -1.59 9.38
N LYS A 56 -12.07 -1.45 8.40
CA LYS A 56 -12.38 -0.16 7.77
C LYS A 56 -12.82 0.88 8.80
N GLU A 57 -13.60 0.49 9.80
CA GLU A 57 -14.08 1.37 10.86
C GLU A 57 -12.92 1.93 11.69
N LYS A 58 -11.92 1.10 11.99
CA LYS A 58 -10.71 1.51 12.71
C LYS A 58 -9.77 2.39 11.89
N LEU A 59 -9.81 2.30 10.56
CA LEU A 59 -9.10 3.25 9.69
C LEU A 59 -9.74 4.64 9.74
N ILE A 60 -11.06 4.73 9.77
CA ILE A 60 -11.80 6.01 9.83
C ILE A 60 -11.59 6.73 11.17
N GLU A 61 -11.27 6.01 12.25
CA GLU A 61 -10.91 6.61 13.54
C GLU A 61 -9.54 7.31 13.54
N ILE A 62 -8.69 7.07 12.53
CA ILE A 62 -7.39 7.72 12.40
C ILE A 62 -7.62 9.15 11.87
N ARG A 63 -6.98 10.12 12.52
CA ARG A 63 -7.04 11.52 12.10
C ARG A 63 -6.67 11.64 10.62
N ASP A 64 -7.41 12.44 9.88
CA ASP A 64 -7.20 12.71 8.45
C ASP A 64 -7.47 11.53 7.50
N ILE A 65 -8.07 10.43 7.99
CA ILE A 65 -8.55 9.31 7.17
C ILE A 65 -10.07 9.32 7.06
N GLY A 66 -10.56 9.71 5.89
CA GLY A 66 -11.99 9.65 5.55
C GLY A 66 -12.45 8.26 5.09
N PRO A 67 -13.78 8.08 4.89
CA PRO A 67 -14.35 6.81 4.45
C PRO A 67 -13.82 6.30 3.10
N GLU A 68 -13.51 7.19 2.15
CA GLU A 68 -12.96 6.83 0.84
C GLU A 68 -11.51 6.35 0.92
N THR A 69 -10.68 7.03 1.71
CA THR A 69 -9.29 6.64 1.98
C THR A 69 -9.25 5.31 2.73
N ALA A 70 -10.08 5.14 3.76
CA ALA A 70 -10.20 3.88 4.50
C ALA A 70 -10.60 2.71 3.60
N GLU A 71 -11.54 2.92 2.68
CA GLU A 71 -11.94 1.93 1.70
C GLU A 71 -10.82 1.57 0.72
N SER A 72 -10.10 2.57 0.20
CA SER A 72 -8.97 2.35 -0.70
C SER A 72 -7.85 1.54 -0.03
N ILE A 73 -7.55 1.84 1.24
CA ILE A 73 -6.55 1.11 2.03
C ILE A 73 -6.99 -0.34 2.25
N TYR A 74 -8.22 -0.55 2.72
CA TYR A 74 -8.76 -1.89 3.00
C TYR A 74 -8.77 -2.77 1.74
N ASN A 75 -9.21 -2.21 0.61
CA ASN A 75 -9.25 -2.91 -0.66
C ASN A 75 -7.85 -3.24 -1.18
N TRP A 76 -6.88 -2.33 -1.06
CA TRP A 76 -5.50 -2.57 -1.50
C TRP A 76 -4.88 -3.83 -0.88
N PHE A 77 -5.05 -4.03 0.43
CA PHE A 77 -4.53 -5.20 1.12
C PHE A 77 -5.29 -6.50 0.78
N SER A 78 -6.55 -6.39 0.37
CA SER A 78 -7.35 -7.54 -0.10
C SER A 78 -6.83 -8.13 -1.43
N PHE A 79 -6.10 -7.34 -2.23
CA PHE A 79 -5.52 -7.78 -3.51
C PHE A 79 -4.06 -8.26 -3.41
N LEU A 80 -3.42 -8.14 -2.24
CA LEU A 80 -2.05 -8.60 -2.07
C LEU A 80 -2.01 -10.12 -1.82
N PRO A 81 -1.16 -10.88 -2.55
CA PRO A 81 -0.97 -12.29 -2.29
C PRO A 81 -0.40 -12.51 -0.87
N SER A 82 -0.90 -13.56 -0.21
CA SER A 82 -0.53 -13.93 1.17
C SER A 82 0.88 -14.51 1.27
#